data_AF-A0A2X3XJL7-F1
#
_entry.id   AF-A0A2X3XJL7-F1
#
_cell.length_a   1.000
_cell.length_b   1.000
_cell.length_c   1.000
_cell.angle_alpha   90.00
_cell.angle_beta   90.00
_cell.angle_gamma   90.00
#
_symmetry.space_group_name_H-M   'P 1'
#
loop_
_entity.id
_entity.type
_entity.pdbx_description
1 polymer ?
#
loop_
_entity_poly.entity_id
_entity_poly.type
_entity_poly.pdbx_seq_one_letter_code
_entity_poly.pdbx_strand_id
1 'polypeptide(L)'
;MNQIKANGFIITGENGNYIMSWMTGGFQDREVSYPVSKELVDKALKSEQDAYEVELFLETGEWVTKESNEAARQNYFRSSPVRVLVNPPSIKRLFSEREFIELLQEAIYSELKPTELDAIATVDNHLELLLVDPVDWQEEIEAVHLEILQEKLNNYIYFLESKQYVARYGDKFDKKVIHITFQYSPSDNGLAFLAAVQKVLQPTDMSLKVELPE
;
A
#
# COMPACT_ATOMS: atom_id res chain seq x y z
N MET A 1 -11.30 -26.35 2.78
CA MET A 1 -10.83 -25.14 3.48
C MET A 1 -11.47 -23.93 2.82
N ASN A 2 -12.30 -23.19 3.54
CA ASN A 2 -12.92 -21.97 3.02
C ASN A 2 -12.04 -20.78 3.40
N GLN A 3 -11.76 -19.88 2.45
CA GLN A 3 -10.99 -18.65 2.67
C GLN A 3 -11.86 -17.44 2.34
N ILE A 4 -11.90 -16.47 3.25
CA ILE A 4 -12.58 -15.20 3.08
C ILE A 4 -11.53 -14.09 3.24
N LYS A 5 -11.49 -13.13 2.33
CA LYS A 5 -10.66 -11.92 2.44
C LYS A 5 -11.59 -10.73 2.64
N ALA A 6 -11.44 -10.01 3.75
CA ALA A 6 -12.29 -8.86 4.08
C ALA A 6 -11.58 -7.93 5.08
N ASN A 7 -11.73 -6.61 4.92
CA ASN A 7 -11.26 -5.59 5.87
C ASN A 7 -9.76 -5.70 6.24
N GLY A 8 -8.90 -6.15 5.31
CA GLY A 8 -7.48 -6.36 5.58
C GLY A 8 -7.14 -7.66 6.31
N PHE A 9 -8.11 -8.54 6.54
CA PHE A 9 -7.92 -9.87 7.13
C PHE A 9 -8.10 -10.99 6.11
N ILE A 10 -7.44 -12.11 6.39
CA ILE A 10 -7.69 -13.42 5.79
C ILE A 10 -8.32 -14.30 6.86
N ILE A 11 -9.52 -14.82 6.61
CA ILE A 11 -10.20 -15.78 7.49
C ILE A 11 -10.17 -17.13 6.81
N THR A 12 -9.56 -18.12 7.45
CA THR A 12 -9.59 -19.52 7.00
C THR A 12 -10.45 -20.35 7.95
N GLY A 13 -11.29 -21.22 7.40
CA GLY A 13 -12.21 -22.04 8.17
C GLY A 13 -12.22 -23.51 7.73
N GLU A 14 -12.17 -24.41 8.72
CA GLU A 14 -12.33 -25.85 8.54
C GLU A 14 -13.06 -26.46 9.75
N ASN A 15 -14.14 -27.21 9.50
CA ASN A 15 -14.90 -27.95 10.52
C ASN A 15 -15.34 -27.13 11.75
N GLY A 16 -15.69 -25.85 11.55
CA GLY A 16 -16.17 -24.96 12.61
C GLY A 16 -15.06 -24.27 13.41
N ASN A 17 -13.79 -24.53 13.10
CA ASN A 17 -12.64 -23.78 13.60
C ASN A 17 -12.26 -22.72 12.57
N TYR A 18 -11.99 -21.51 13.04
CA TYR A 18 -11.62 -20.38 12.22
C TYR A 18 -10.29 -19.78 12.70
N ILE A 19 -9.46 -19.36 11.74
CA ILE A 19 -8.25 -18.60 11.98
C ILE A 19 -8.38 -17.29 11.22
N MET A 20 -8.13 -16.18 11.89
CA MET A 20 -8.06 -14.85 11.29
C MET A 20 -6.59 -14.41 11.28
N SER A 21 -6.09 -14.01 10.11
CA SER A 21 -4.73 -13.51 9.93
C SER A 21 -4.69 -12.17 9.21
N TRP A 22 -3.68 -11.36 9.54
CA TRP A 22 -3.41 -10.06 8.89
C TRP A 22 -1.93 -9.71 9.00
N MET A 23 -1.48 -8.79 8.15
CA MET A 23 -0.17 -8.18 8.27
C MET A 23 -0.24 -7.06 9.32
N THR A 24 0.69 -7.06 10.27
CA THR A 24 0.67 -6.09 11.39
C THR A 24 0.83 -4.64 10.93
N GLY A 25 1.39 -4.39 9.74
CA GLY A 25 1.57 -3.04 9.20
C GLY A 25 2.53 -2.21 10.04
N GLY A 26 3.79 -2.12 9.61
CA GLY A 26 4.84 -1.34 10.28
C GLY A 26 6.26 -1.80 9.92
N PHE A 27 7.28 -1.23 10.56
CA PHE A 27 8.70 -1.53 10.27
C PHE A 27 9.12 -3.01 10.44
N GLN A 28 8.35 -3.80 11.19
CA GLN A 28 8.53 -5.25 11.34
C GLN A 28 7.31 -6.00 10.83
N ASP A 29 6.97 -5.77 9.56
CA ASP A 29 5.80 -6.36 8.94
C ASP A 29 5.85 -7.90 9.02
N ARG A 30 4.84 -8.49 9.66
CA ARG A 30 4.70 -9.94 9.83
C ARG A 30 3.24 -10.32 9.79
N GLU A 31 2.96 -11.50 9.24
CA GLU A 31 1.64 -12.09 9.36
C GLU A 31 1.41 -12.55 10.80
N VAL A 32 0.35 -12.05 11.43
CA VAL A 32 -0.16 -12.56 12.70
C VAL A 32 -1.41 -13.39 12.44
N SER A 33 -1.63 -14.42 13.26
CA SER A 33 -2.75 -15.36 13.11
C SER A 33 -3.34 -15.71 14.47
N TYR A 34 -4.65 -15.60 14.60
CA TYR A 34 -5.36 -15.86 15.84
C TYR A 34 -6.50 -16.86 15.61
N PRO A 35 -6.70 -17.83 16.51
CA PRO A 35 -7.91 -18.64 16.50
C PRO A 35 -9.10 -17.75 16.89
N VAL A 36 -10.18 -17.81 16.11
CA VAL A 36 -11.37 -16.97 16.30
C VAL A 36 -12.64 -17.80 16.36
N SER A 37 -13.62 -17.33 17.13
CA SER A 37 -14.95 -17.94 17.16
C SER A 37 -15.76 -17.53 15.92
N LYS A 38 -16.77 -18.32 15.56
CA LYS A 38 -17.71 -17.95 14.50
C LYS A 38 -18.38 -16.59 14.76
N GLU A 39 -18.66 -16.27 16.02
CA GLU A 39 -19.25 -14.98 16.40
C GLU A 39 -18.32 -13.79 16.10
N LEU A 40 -17.02 -13.95 16.37
CA LEU A 40 -16.02 -12.92 16.03
C LEU A 40 -15.84 -12.79 14.51
N VAL A 41 -15.90 -13.90 13.77
CA VAL A 41 -15.92 -13.88 12.30
C VAL A 41 -17.15 -13.14 11.78
N ASP A 42 -18.34 -13.52 12.26
CA ASP A 42 -19.60 -12.90 11.85
C ASP A 42 -19.62 -11.40 12.23
N LYS A 43 -19.03 -11.02 13.36
CA LYS A 43 -18.84 -9.61 13.73
C LYS A 43 -17.88 -8.93 12.76
N ALA A 44 -16.67 -9.45 12.57
CA ALA A 44 -15.66 -8.85 11.70
C ALA A 44 -16.11 -8.67 10.24
N LEU A 45 -17.03 -9.51 9.77
CA LEU A 45 -17.60 -9.42 8.43
C LEU A 45 -18.77 -8.43 8.31
N LYS A 46 -19.34 -7.91 9.42
CA LYS A 46 -20.49 -6.98 9.38
C LYS A 46 -20.12 -5.60 8.87
N SER A 47 -19.02 -5.07 9.36
CA SER A 47 -18.51 -3.76 9.00
C SER A 47 -17.04 -3.71 9.32
N GLU A 48 -16.35 -2.76 8.74
CA GLU A 48 -14.95 -2.57 9.07
C GLU A 48 -14.72 -2.10 10.50
N GLN A 49 -15.64 -1.31 11.04
CA GLN A 49 -15.61 -0.96 12.46
C GLN A 49 -15.67 -2.22 13.33
N ASP A 50 -16.51 -3.19 12.97
CA ASP A 50 -16.60 -4.46 13.68
C ASP A 50 -15.35 -5.31 13.47
N ALA A 51 -14.76 -5.31 12.27
CA ALA A 51 -13.50 -6.00 11.96
C ALA A 51 -12.34 -5.45 12.78
N TYR A 52 -12.26 -4.12 12.84
CA TYR A 52 -11.34 -3.36 13.67
C TYR A 52 -11.49 -3.69 15.17
N GLU A 53 -12.73 -3.71 15.68
CA GLU A 53 -12.98 -4.06 17.09
C GLU A 53 -12.55 -5.50 17.39
N VAL A 54 -12.76 -6.43 16.45
CA VAL A 54 -12.33 -7.81 16.57
C VAL A 54 -10.81 -7.93 16.55
N GLU A 55 -10.13 -7.25 15.63
CA GLU A 55 -8.66 -7.21 15.59
C GLU A 55 -8.06 -6.72 16.90
N LEU A 56 -8.51 -5.55 17.36
CA LEU A 56 -7.99 -4.93 18.57
C LEU A 56 -8.25 -5.81 19.80
N PHE A 57 -9.41 -6.47 19.85
CA PHE A 57 -9.71 -7.47 20.88
C PHE A 57 -8.76 -8.67 20.82
N LEU A 58 -8.41 -9.16 19.64
CA LEU A 58 -7.49 -10.29 19.48
C LEU A 58 -6.05 -9.93 19.87
N GLU A 59 -5.61 -8.69 19.62
CA GLU A 59 -4.26 -8.24 20.02
C GLU A 59 -4.16 -7.92 21.51
N THR A 60 -5.19 -7.31 22.09
CA THR A 60 -5.12 -6.78 23.47
C THR A 60 -5.79 -7.68 24.51
N GLY A 61 -6.70 -8.55 24.08
CA GLY A 61 -7.58 -9.33 24.95
C GLY A 61 -8.78 -8.54 25.51
N GLU A 62 -8.94 -7.26 25.16
CA GLU A 62 -9.97 -6.39 25.71
C GLU A 62 -10.86 -5.77 24.61
N TRP A 63 -12.16 -5.68 24.89
CA TRP A 63 -13.10 -5.04 23.97
C TRP A 63 -13.04 -3.53 24.09
N VAL A 64 -12.53 -2.86 23.05
CA VAL A 64 -12.59 -1.41 22.93
C VAL A 64 -13.92 -1.04 22.29
N THR A 65 -14.90 -0.67 23.11
CA THR A 65 -16.26 -0.34 22.64
C THR A 65 -16.35 1.10 22.09
N LYS A 66 -17.37 1.36 21.25
CA LYS A 66 -17.66 2.69 20.66
C LYS A 66 -17.66 3.86 21.65
N GLU A 67 -18.09 3.63 22.90
CA GLU A 67 -18.19 4.69 23.91
C GLU A 67 -16.90 4.86 24.75
N SER A 68 -15.97 3.90 24.74
CA SER A 68 -14.94 3.83 25.79
C SER A 68 -13.52 4.20 25.39
N ASN A 69 -13.14 4.43 24.11
CA ASN A 69 -11.84 5.07 23.85
C ASN A 69 -11.58 5.49 22.37
N GLU A 70 -12.09 6.64 21.94
CA GLU A 70 -11.58 7.31 20.72
C GLU A 70 -10.06 7.52 20.79
N ALA A 71 -9.53 7.82 21.97
CA ALA A 71 -8.09 7.96 22.21
C ALA A 71 -7.31 6.66 21.96
N ALA A 72 -7.82 5.48 22.37
CA ALA A 72 -7.14 4.22 22.05
C ALA A 72 -7.18 3.92 20.55
N ARG A 73 -8.28 4.27 19.87
CA ARG A 73 -8.38 4.13 18.42
C ARG A 73 -7.38 5.00 17.69
N GLN A 74 -7.29 6.27 18.08
CA GLN A 74 -6.29 7.18 17.54
C GLN A 74 -4.87 6.64 17.79
N ASN A 75 -4.58 6.16 19.01
CA ASN A 75 -3.28 5.61 19.36
C ASN A 75 -2.90 4.38 18.52
N TYR A 76 -3.87 3.52 18.19
CA TYR A 76 -3.63 2.37 17.32
C TYR A 76 -3.17 2.78 15.91
N PHE A 77 -3.88 3.71 15.25
CA PHE A 77 -3.46 4.17 13.92
C PHE A 77 -2.17 4.98 13.98
N ARG A 78 -1.89 5.70 15.08
CA ARG A 78 -0.57 6.31 15.31
C ARG A 78 0.55 5.27 15.44
N SER A 79 0.28 4.12 16.06
CA SER A 79 1.28 3.04 16.16
C SER A 79 1.40 2.18 14.90
N SER A 80 0.35 2.13 14.08
CA SER A 80 0.31 1.38 12.81
C SER A 80 -0.35 2.21 11.69
N PRO A 81 0.33 3.25 11.16
CA PRO A 81 -0.23 4.15 10.16
C PRO A 81 -0.76 3.46 8.89
N VAL A 82 -0.12 2.36 8.46
CA VAL A 82 -0.55 1.57 7.29
C VAL A 82 -2.04 1.16 7.37
N ARG A 83 -2.58 0.96 8.57
CA ARG A 83 -3.97 0.57 8.77
C ARG A 83 -4.97 1.68 8.41
N VAL A 84 -4.50 2.91 8.26
CA VAL A 84 -5.31 4.02 7.72
C VAL A 84 -5.77 3.75 6.28
N LEU A 85 -5.01 2.99 5.50
CA LEU A 85 -5.32 2.70 4.09
C LEU A 85 -6.47 1.70 3.90
N VAL A 86 -6.90 0.99 4.95
CA VAL A 86 -7.98 0.00 4.84
C VAL A 86 -9.34 0.67 4.61
N ASN A 87 -9.62 1.79 5.30
CA ASN A 87 -10.79 2.64 5.09
C ASN A 87 -10.52 4.09 5.50
N PRO A 88 -9.82 4.79 4.62
CA PRO A 88 -9.59 6.22 4.74
C PRO A 88 -10.85 7.03 5.11
N PRO A 89 -12.05 6.83 4.49
CA PRO A 89 -13.23 7.63 4.81
C PRO A 89 -13.68 7.56 6.28
N SER A 90 -13.62 6.37 6.88
CA SER A 90 -14.04 6.15 8.26
C SER A 90 -12.98 6.63 9.26
N ILE A 91 -11.71 6.41 8.94
CA ILE A 91 -10.58 6.72 9.82
C ILE A 91 -10.31 8.22 9.83
N LYS A 92 -10.48 8.91 8.70
CA LYS A 92 -10.39 10.38 8.59
C LYS A 92 -11.23 11.12 9.64
N ARG A 93 -12.37 10.55 10.04
CA ARG A 93 -13.28 11.14 11.05
C ARG A 93 -12.70 11.16 12.47
N LEU A 94 -11.63 10.40 12.73
CA LEU A 94 -11.00 10.29 14.04
C LEU A 94 -9.91 11.34 14.27
N PHE A 95 -9.50 12.06 13.23
CA PHE A 95 -8.32 12.91 13.27
C PHE A 95 -8.62 14.31 12.75
N SER A 96 -7.76 15.26 13.12
CA SER A 96 -7.71 16.51 12.38
C SER A 96 -7.23 16.24 10.95
N GLU A 97 -7.62 17.09 9.99
CA GLU A 97 -7.17 16.96 8.60
C GLU A 97 -5.65 16.87 8.50
N ARG A 98 -4.94 17.70 9.27
CA ARG A 98 -3.48 17.70 9.32
C ARG A 98 -2.92 16.36 9.82
N GLU A 99 -3.40 15.88 10.96
CA GLU A 99 -2.90 14.63 11.55
C GLU A 99 -3.22 13.42 10.66
N PHE A 100 -4.38 13.43 10.00
CA PHE A 100 -4.73 12.40 9.02
C PHE A 100 -3.76 12.38 7.83
N ILE A 101 -3.39 13.56 7.31
CA ILE A 101 -2.39 13.66 6.22
C ILE A 101 -1.02 13.15 6.70
N GLU A 102 -0.59 13.50 7.92
CA GLU A 102 0.67 13.01 8.49
C GLU A 102 0.68 11.46 8.57
N LEU A 103 -0.43 10.84 9.01
CA LEU A 103 -0.57 9.38 9.03
C LEU A 103 -0.58 8.75 7.62
N LEU A 104 -1.25 9.39 6.65
CA LEU A 104 -1.25 8.92 5.26
C LEU A 104 0.14 8.96 4.65
N GLN A 105 0.91 10.01 4.94
CA GLN A 105 2.30 10.13 4.49
C GLN A 105 3.13 8.97 5.03
N GLU A 106 3.08 8.69 6.33
CA GLU A 106 3.80 7.56 6.93
C GLU A 106 3.36 6.21 6.34
N ALA A 107 2.04 6.00 6.18
CA ALA A 107 1.48 4.78 5.62
C ALA A 107 1.95 4.52 4.19
N ILE A 108 1.75 5.49 3.30
CA ILE A 108 2.07 5.36 1.87
C ILE A 108 3.58 5.32 1.66
N TYR A 109 4.37 6.05 2.46
CA TYR A 109 5.83 5.97 2.40
C TYR A 109 6.33 4.57 2.79
N SER A 110 5.69 3.92 3.76
CA SER A 110 6.01 2.53 4.14
C SER A 110 5.68 1.52 3.03
N GLU A 111 4.55 1.71 2.34
CA GLU A 111 4.11 0.83 1.25
C GLU A 111 4.94 1.04 -0.03
N LEU A 112 5.10 2.28 -0.47
CA LEU A 112 5.79 2.61 -1.71
C LEU A 112 7.31 2.65 -1.58
N LYS A 113 7.86 2.99 -0.41
CA LYS A 113 9.31 3.13 -0.20
C LYS A 113 9.99 3.97 -1.30
N PRO A 114 9.64 5.26 -1.44
CA PRO A 114 10.02 6.07 -2.61
C PRO A 114 11.54 6.23 -2.82
N THR A 115 12.35 5.97 -1.79
CA THR A 115 13.82 6.02 -1.85
C THR A 115 14.47 4.72 -2.31
N GLU A 116 13.71 3.64 -2.50
CA GLU A 116 14.20 2.33 -2.92
C GLU A 116 13.76 1.99 -4.35
N LEU A 117 14.54 1.14 -5.03
CA LEU A 117 14.14 0.50 -6.28
C LEU A 117 13.59 -0.90 -5.97
N ASP A 118 12.51 -1.31 -6.64
CA ASP A 118 11.85 -2.58 -6.32
C ASP A 118 12.58 -3.73 -7.03
N ALA A 119 12.82 -3.61 -8.33
CA ALA A 119 13.70 -4.52 -9.06
C ALA A 119 14.34 -3.88 -10.30
N ILE A 120 15.45 -4.48 -10.74
CA ILE A 120 16.18 -4.09 -11.95
C ILE A 120 16.67 -5.32 -12.70
N ALA A 121 16.45 -5.35 -14.02
CA ALA A 121 16.82 -6.45 -14.89
C ALA A 121 17.25 -5.98 -16.28
N THR A 122 17.84 -6.89 -17.04
CA THR A 122 18.10 -6.70 -18.48
C THR A 122 17.21 -7.65 -19.26
N VAL A 123 16.37 -7.12 -20.15
CA VAL A 123 15.42 -7.87 -20.97
C VAL A 123 15.58 -7.43 -22.41
N ASP A 124 15.89 -8.34 -23.33
CA ASP A 124 16.04 -8.04 -24.77
C ASP A 124 16.91 -6.79 -25.07
N ASN A 125 18.05 -6.65 -24.38
CA ASN A 125 18.97 -5.50 -24.50
C ASN A 125 18.40 -4.14 -24.03
N HIS A 126 17.29 -4.14 -23.30
CA HIS A 126 16.80 -3.02 -22.51
C HIS A 126 17.20 -3.16 -21.05
N LEU A 127 17.45 -2.03 -20.39
CA LEU A 127 17.52 -1.97 -18.93
C LEU A 127 16.12 -1.67 -18.39
N GLU A 128 15.54 -2.59 -17.63
CA GLU A 128 14.18 -2.45 -17.09
C GLU A 128 14.21 -2.33 -15.56
N LEU A 129 13.55 -1.30 -15.04
CA LEU A 129 13.33 -1.08 -13.61
C LEU A 129 11.85 -1.32 -13.32
N LEU A 130 11.54 -2.28 -12.45
CA LEU A 130 10.17 -2.56 -12.02
C LEU A 130 9.81 -1.65 -10.84
N LEU A 131 8.63 -1.05 -10.88
CA LEU A 131 7.98 -0.33 -9.80
C LEU A 131 6.62 -1.01 -9.55
N VAL A 132 6.41 -1.54 -8.35
CA VAL A 132 5.15 -2.12 -7.90
C VAL A 132 4.43 -1.11 -7.01
N ASP A 133 3.20 -0.75 -7.38
CA ASP A 133 2.34 0.12 -6.59
C ASP A 133 1.20 -0.71 -5.93
N PRO A 134 1.28 -0.96 -4.61
CA PRO A 134 0.26 -1.71 -3.88
C PRO A 134 -0.88 -0.84 -3.34
N VAL A 135 -0.85 0.48 -3.53
CA VAL A 135 -1.75 1.42 -2.84
C VAL A 135 -3.04 1.62 -3.65
N ASP A 136 -4.16 1.67 -2.95
CA ASP A 136 -5.50 1.89 -3.53
C ASP A 136 -5.71 3.37 -3.90
N TRP A 137 -6.70 3.66 -4.76
CA TRP A 137 -6.93 4.98 -5.36
C TRP A 137 -8.19 5.68 -4.82
N GLN A 138 -8.39 5.63 -3.50
CA GLN A 138 -9.53 6.28 -2.83
C GLN A 138 -9.34 7.81 -2.75
N GLU A 139 -10.43 8.56 -2.83
CA GLU A 139 -10.42 10.04 -2.87
C GLU A 139 -9.66 10.66 -1.68
N GLU A 140 -9.82 10.11 -0.48
CA GLU A 140 -9.20 10.63 0.73
C GLU A 140 -7.67 10.48 0.78
N ILE A 141 -7.10 9.59 -0.03
CA ILE A 141 -5.65 9.27 -0.03
C ILE A 141 -4.93 9.70 -1.30
N GLU A 142 -5.68 9.88 -2.40
CA GLU A 142 -5.15 10.11 -3.75
C GLU A 142 -4.10 11.23 -3.80
N ALA A 143 -4.35 12.37 -3.15
CA ALA A 143 -3.41 13.50 -3.19
C ALA A 143 -2.04 13.16 -2.60
N VAL A 144 -2.00 12.46 -1.46
CA VAL A 144 -0.75 12.04 -0.80
C VAL A 144 -0.10 10.89 -1.57
N HIS A 145 -0.90 9.98 -2.13
CA HIS A 145 -0.42 8.88 -2.97
C HIS A 145 0.30 9.42 -4.21
N LEU A 146 -0.31 10.39 -4.92
CA LEU A 146 0.30 11.02 -6.09
C LEU A 146 1.63 11.71 -5.75
N GLU A 147 1.71 12.41 -4.62
CA GLU A 147 2.95 13.08 -4.17
C GLU A 147 4.09 12.08 -3.96
N ILE A 148 3.82 10.98 -3.25
CA ILE A 148 4.83 9.96 -2.94
C ILE A 148 5.18 9.12 -4.17
N LEU A 149 4.20 8.80 -5.02
CA LEU A 149 4.45 8.11 -6.30
C LEU A 149 5.31 8.96 -7.23
N GLN A 150 5.10 10.28 -7.24
CA GLN A 150 5.96 11.22 -7.97
C GLN A 150 7.39 11.20 -7.41
N GLU A 151 7.57 11.21 -6.09
CA GLU A 151 8.90 11.08 -5.47
C GLU A 151 9.58 9.76 -5.90
N LYS A 152 8.87 8.64 -5.85
CA LYS A 152 9.39 7.33 -6.26
C LYS A 152 9.81 7.32 -7.73
N LEU A 153 8.96 7.80 -8.64
CA LEU A 153 9.32 7.88 -10.06
C LEU A 153 10.51 8.80 -10.31
N ASN A 154 10.61 9.93 -9.60
CA ASN A 154 11.77 10.81 -9.68
C ASN A 154 13.05 10.11 -9.21
N ASN A 155 12.99 9.28 -8.17
CA ASN A 155 14.13 8.47 -7.73
C ASN A 155 14.59 7.49 -8.82
N TYR A 156 13.65 6.84 -9.53
CA TYR A 156 13.97 5.91 -10.62
C TYR A 156 14.60 6.64 -11.81
N ILE A 157 14.04 7.80 -12.19
CA ILE A 157 14.61 8.67 -13.24
C ILE A 157 16.02 9.10 -12.83
N TYR A 158 16.20 9.59 -11.60
CA TYR A 158 17.49 10.02 -11.09
C TYR A 158 18.53 8.88 -11.12
N PHE A 159 18.16 7.67 -10.72
CA PHE A 159 19.04 6.50 -10.78
C PHE A 159 19.54 6.23 -12.21
N LEU A 160 18.66 6.37 -13.21
CA LEU A 160 19.00 6.21 -14.62
C LEU A 160 19.88 7.36 -15.14
N GLU A 161 19.51 8.61 -14.86
CA GLU A 161 20.23 9.81 -15.30
C GLU A 161 21.64 9.90 -14.69
N SER A 162 21.76 9.56 -13.41
CA SER A 162 23.03 9.51 -12.69
C SER A 162 23.88 8.27 -13.00
N LYS A 163 23.38 7.37 -13.85
CA LYS A 163 24.09 6.17 -14.34
C LYS A 163 24.54 5.23 -13.23
N GLN A 164 23.80 5.14 -12.13
CA GLN A 164 24.15 4.29 -10.98
C GLN A 164 24.22 2.79 -11.35
N TYR A 165 23.52 2.37 -12.40
CA TYR A 165 23.54 0.98 -12.90
C TYR A 165 24.84 0.58 -13.61
N VAL A 166 25.64 1.53 -14.10
CA VAL A 166 26.72 1.26 -15.09
C VAL A 166 27.78 0.29 -14.57
N ALA A 167 28.16 0.41 -13.30
CA ALA A 167 29.19 -0.46 -12.71
C ALA A 167 28.79 -1.95 -12.72
N ARG A 168 27.48 -2.24 -12.71
CA ARG A 168 26.94 -3.61 -12.64
C ARG A 168 26.43 -4.13 -13.98
N TYR A 169 25.79 -3.26 -14.76
CA TYR A 169 25.05 -3.66 -15.98
C TYR A 169 25.71 -3.16 -17.28
N GLY A 170 26.71 -2.28 -17.19
CA GLY A 170 27.24 -1.56 -18.36
C GLY A 170 26.33 -0.41 -18.80
N ASP A 171 26.66 0.24 -19.91
CA ASP A 171 25.95 1.43 -20.42
C ASP A 171 25.46 1.30 -21.87
N LYS A 172 25.34 0.07 -22.36
CA LYS A 172 24.95 -0.21 -23.74
C LYS A 172 23.57 -0.88 -23.75
N PHE A 173 22.53 -0.07 -23.83
CA PHE A 173 21.14 -0.51 -23.93
C PHE A 173 20.46 0.23 -25.07
N ASP A 174 19.53 -0.43 -25.76
CA ASP A 174 18.73 0.21 -26.81
C ASP A 174 17.71 1.19 -26.20
N LYS A 175 17.19 0.86 -25.01
CA LYS A 175 16.28 1.68 -24.20
C LYS A 175 16.44 1.42 -22.71
N LYS A 176 16.03 2.40 -21.92
CA LYS A 176 15.81 2.28 -20.46
C LYS A 176 14.31 2.35 -20.21
N VAL A 177 13.77 1.37 -19.50
CA VAL A 177 12.33 1.25 -19.26
C VAL A 177 12.08 1.28 -17.77
N ILE A 178 11.26 2.23 -17.31
CA ILE A 178 10.61 2.16 -16.01
C ILE A 178 9.28 1.45 -16.27
N HIS A 179 9.11 0.28 -15.69
CA HIS A 179 7.90 -0.53 -15.80
C HIS A 179 7.13 -0.44 -14.50
N ILE A 180 5.98 0.22 -14.52
CA ILE A 180 5.10 0.34 -13.36
C ILE A 180 3.91 -0.61 -13.48
N THR A 181 3.66 -1.38 -12.41
CA THR A 181 2.53 -2.31 -12.26
C THR A 181 1.71 -1.90 -11.04
N PHE A 182 0.39 -2.05 -11.10
CA PHE A 182 -0.51 -1.67 -10.01
C PHE A 182 -1.29 -2.86 -9.44
N GLN A 183 -1.46 -2.89 -8.12
CA GLN A 183 -2.39 -3.80 -7.46
C GLN A 183 -3.85 -3.38 -7.66
N TYR A 184 -4.11 -2.07 -7.67
CA TYR A 184 -5.44 -1.49 -7.84
C TYR A 184 -5.45 -0.54 -9.05
N SER A 185 -6.57 -0.50 -9.78
CA SER A 185 -6.69 0.36 -10.96
C SER A 185 -6.53 1.84 -10.58
N PRO A 186 -5.60 2.58 -11.21
CA PRO A 186 -5.45 4.00 -10.97
C PRO A 186 -6.70 4.79 -11.30
N SER A 187 -6.91 5.89 -10.58
CA SER A 187 -7.93 6.88 -10.90
C SER A 187 -7.63 7.64 -12.20
N ASP A 188 -8.57 8.43 -12.68
CA ASP A 188 -8.36 9.33 -13.83
C ASP A 188 -7.21 10.33 -13.57
N ASN A 189 -7.06 10.82 -12.33
CA ASN A 189 -5.95 11.68 -11.95
C ASN A 189 -4.61 10.93 -11.98
N GLY A 190 -4.59 9.69 -11.48
CA GLY A 190 -3.44 8.79 -11.58
C GLY A 190 -3.01 8.53 -13.02
N LEU A 191 -3.96 8.19 -13.88
CA LEU A 191 -3.69 7.97 -15.31
C LEU A 191 -3.20 9.23 -16.00
N ALA A 192 -3.78 10.40 -15.71
CA ALA A 192 -3.33 11.68 -16.24
C ALA A 192 -1.91 12.03 -15.79
N PHE A 193 -1.57 11.75 -14.53
CA PHE A 193 -0.22 11.89 -13.99
C PHE A 193 0.78 10.99 -14.74
N LEU A 194 0.48 9.70 -14.90
CA LEU A 194 1.36 8.76 -15.62
C LEU A 194 1.56 9.18 -17.09
N ALA A 195 0.50 9.66 -17.76
CA ALA A 195 0.59 10.19 -19.12
C ALA A 195 1.48 11.44 -19.20
N ALA A 196 1.43 12.31 -18.17
CA ALA A 196 2.33 13.45 -18.08
C ALA A 196 3.80 13.01 -17.92
N VAL A 197 4.07 12.01 -17.09
CA VAL A 197 5.42 11.43 -16.94
C VAL A 197 5.90 10.83 -18.26
N GLN A 198 5.08 10.05 -18.96
CA GLN A 198 5.41 9.53 -20.28
C GLN A 198 5.81 10.63 -21.26
N LYS A 199 5.07 11.75 -21.28
CA LYS A 199 5.36 12.91 -22.13
C LYS A 199 6.69 13.58 -21.76
N VAL A 200 7.00 13.69 -20.48
CA VAL A 200 8.29 14.24 -20.00
C VAL A 200 9.47 13.38 -20.44
N LEU A 201 9.30 12.05 -20.51
CA LEU A 201 10.34 11.11 -20.91
C LEU A 201 10.53 10.97 -22.42
N GLN A 202 9.56 11.37 -23.25
CA GLN A 202 9.61 11.26 -24.72
C GLN A 202 10.91 11.74 -25.41
N PRO A 203 11.55 12.87 -25.01
CA PRO A 203 12.78 13.34 -25.65
C PRO A 203 14.05 12.60 -25.17
N THR A 204 13.94 11.64 -24.25
CA THR A 204 15.06 10.91 -23.66
C THR A 204 15.18 9.49 -24.23
N ASP A 205 16.18 8.73 -23.78
CA ASP A 205 16.29 7.28 -24.03
C ASP A 205 15.57 6.42 -22.98
N MET A 206 14.80 7.07 -22.09
CA MET A 206 13.95 6.46 -21.09
C MET A 206 12.50 6.36 -21.57
N SER A 207 11.74 5.43 -21.00
CA SER A 207 10.31 5.29 -21.24
C SER A 207 9.60 4.76 -20.00
N LEU A 208 8.34 5.15 -19.82
CA LEU A 208 7.46 4.61 -18.78
C LEU A 208 6.46 3.65 -19.42
N LYS A 209 6.57 2.37 -19.10
CA LYS A 209 5.60 1.32 -19.43
C LYS A 209 4.63 1.18 -18.26
N VAL A 210 3.33 1.32 -18.52
CA VAL A 210 2.26 1.19 -17.53
C VAL A 210 1.53 -0.13 -17.75
N GLU A 211 1.43 -0.96 -16.71
CA GLU A 211 0.68 -2.21 -16.69
C GLU A 211 -0.43 -2.12 -15.64
N LEU A 212 -1.68 -2.17 -16.11
CA LEU A 212 -2.88 -2.09 -15.27
C LEU A 212 -3.29 -3.50 -14.82
N PRO A 213 -3.93 -3.65 -13.65
CA PRO A 213 -4.49 -4.92 -13.22
C PRO A 213 -5.60 -5.39 -14.18
N GLU A 214 -5.79 -6.71 -14.25
CA GLU A 214 -6.83 -7.37 -15.07
C GLU A 214 -8.25 -7.16 -14.53
#